data_AF-A0A2E1AD50-F1
#
_entry.id   AF-A0A2E1AD50-F1
#
_cell.length_a   1.000
_cell.length_b   1.000
_cell.length_c   1.000
_cell.angle_alpha   90.00
_cell.angle_beta   90.00
_cell.angle_gamma   90.00
#
_symmetry.space_group_name_H-M   'P 1'
#
loop_
_entity.id
_entity.type
_entity.pdbx_description
1 polymer ?
#
loop_
_entity_poly.entity_id
_entity_poly.type
_entity_poly.pdbx_seq_one_letter_code
_entity_poly.pdbx_strand_id
1 'polypeptide(L)'
;MRKIFQTIIRAIRRLSIIVAALLGIGVVLSLIGVGVIWGHFWDWRVGDPTSESCASCHVIKPYVESMTAPDLLGSAHAMRDITCTDCHDYDLDHQVRDTVAYLRNEYEEPLPQESYDMDMCFQCHEHGSYDQIAWRTMDLGVTDGQAKGHSANPHASPHYTELECNLCHRVHEPSTLYCWECHTYDFGNPMFQRSEAPPDASSEADVPVDALLDEPSAATPEASAEATPGD
;
A
#
# COMPACT_ATOMS: atom_id res chain seq x y z
N MET A 1 85.01 -2.77 21.07
CA MET A 1 83.89 -3.68 21.45
C MET A 1 82.64 -2.94 21.97
N ARG A 2 82.75 -2.00 22.93
CA ARG A 2 81.59 -1.30 23.54
C ARG A 2 80.69 -0.51 22.57
N LYS A 3 81.25 0.16 21.56
CA LYS A 3 80.48 0.92 20.55
C LYS A 3 79.67 0.01 19.61
N ILE A 4 80.23 -1.11 19.18
CA ILE A 4 79.55 -2.09 18.31
C ILE A 4 78.36 -2.71 19.06
N PHE A 5 78.57 -3.07 20.33
CA PHE A 5 77.51 -3.61 21.19
C PHE A 5 76.35 -2.62 21.41
N GLN A 6 76.65 -1.33 21.60
CA GLN A 6 75.62 -0.30 21.70
C GLN A 6 74.84 -0.08 20.38
N THR A 7 75.50 -0.19 19.23
CA THR A 7 74.82 -0.08 17.92
C THR A 7 73.89 -1.26 17.69
N ILE A 8 74.30 -2.48 18.05
CA ILE A 8 73.48 -3.70 17.95
C ILE A 8 72.24 -3.60 18.86
N ILE A 9 72.41 -3.16 20.12
CA ILE A 9 71.27 -2.97 21.04
C ILE A 9 70.28 -1.94 20.50
N ARG A 10 70.76 -0.83 19.92
CA ARG A 10 69.88 0.18 19.31
C ARG A 10 69.14 -0.36 18.08
N ALA A 11 69.79 -1.21 17.28
CA ALA A 11 69.17 -1.85 16.13
C ALA A 11 68.07 -2.85 16.56
N ILE A 12 68.36 -3.70 17.54
CA ILE A 12 67.38 -4.66 18.09
C ILE A 12 66.19 -3.92 18.70
N ARG A 13 66.43 -2.85 19.45
CA ARG A 13 65.37 -2.03 20.07
C ARG A 13 64.50 -1.31 19.03
N ARG A 14 65.09 -0.84 17.92
CA ARG A 14 64.32 -0.26 16.79
C ARG A 14 63.48 -1.33 16.09
N LEU A 15 64.06 -2.51 15.84
CA LEU A 15 63.34 -3.62 15.22
C LEU A 15 62.15 -4.09 16.08
N SER A 16 62.34 -4.20 17.39
CA SER A 16 61.26 -4.59 18.32
C SER A 16 60.15 -3.55 18.42
N ILE A 17 60.46 -2.25 18.34
CA ILE A 17 59.43 -1.19 18.25
C ILE A 17 58.64 -1.28 16.94
N ILE A 18 59.31 -1.53 15.81
CA ILE A 18 58.66 -1.67 14.50
C ILE A 18 57.73 -2.90 14.49
N VAL A 19 58.19 -4.04 15.02
CA VAL A 19 57.37 -5.25 15.12
C VAL A 19 56.15 -5.03 16.02
N ALA A 20 56.33 -4.38 17.17
CA ALA A 20 55.21 -4.05 18.06
C ALA A 20 54.20 -3.10 17.41
N ALA A 21 54.66 -2.10 16.65
CA ALA A 21 53.79 -1.18 15.91
C ALA A 21 52.99 -1.91 14.82
N LEU A 22 53.62 -2.81 14.06
CA LEU A 22 52.95 -3.60 13.03
C LEU A 22 51.89 -4.54 13.63
N LEU A 23 52.20 -5.20 14.75
CA LEU A 23 51.23 -6.02 15.48
C LEU A 23 50.05 -5.18 16.00
N GLY A 24 50.33 -3.99 16.56
CA GLY A 24 49.28 -3.07 17.01
C GLY A 24 48.36 -2.63 15.87
N ILE A 25 48.92 -2.27 14.71
CA ILE A 25 48.14 -1.93 13.51
C ILE A 25 47.29 -3.12 13.04
N GLY A 26 47.86 -4.33 13.02
CA GLY A 26 47.13 -5.54 12.65
C GLY A 26 45.91 -5.80 13.55
N VAL A 27 46.06 -5.62 14.87
CA VAL A 27 44.95 -5.76 15.82
C VAL A 27 43.89 -4.69 15.58
N VAL A 28 44.27 -3.42 15.39
CA VAL A 28 43.32 -2.33 15.11
C VAL A 28 42.55 -2.58 13.81
N LEU A 29 43.23 -2.98 12.74
CA LEU A 29 42.57 -3.32 11.47
C LEU A 29 41.63 -4.51 11.61
N SER A 30 42.00 -5.51 12.41
CA SER A 30 41.14 -6.68 12.67
C SER A 30 39.90 -6.29 13.49
N LEU A 31 40.04 -5.42 14.49
CA LEU A 31 38.90 -4.89 15.26
C LEU A 31 37.97 -4.01 14.42
N ILE A 32 38.52 -3.18 13.51
CA ILE A 32 37.72 -2.41 12.55
C ILE A 32 36.99 -3.35 11.59
N GLY A 33 37.68 -4.35 11.05
CA GLY A 33 37.08 -5.36 10.18
C GLY A 33 35.95 -6.11 10.86
N VAL A 34 36.15 -6.55 12.11
CA VAL A 34 35.10 -7.17 12.92
C VAL A 34 33.96 -6.18 13.17
N GLY A 35 34.22 -4.92 13.54
CA GLY A 35 33.18 -3.93 13.77
C GLY A 35 32.34 -3.62 12.53
N VAL A 36 32.96 -3.53 11.35
CA VAL A 36 32.26 -3.36 10.07
C VAL A 36 31.43 -4.59 9.73
N ILE A 37 32.00 -5.79 9.88
CA ILE A 37 31.28 -7.05 9.61
C ILE A 37 30.12 -7.22 10.60
N TRP A 38 30.31 -6.91 11.88
CA TRP A 38 29.27 -7.01 12.91
C TRP A 38 28.17 -5.97 12.69
N GLY A 39 28.53 -4.72 12.35
CA GLY A 39 27.55 -3.68 12.01
C GLY A 39 26.68 -4.07 10.82
N HIS A 40 27.28 -4.65 9.78
CA HIS A 40 26.54 -5.15 8.61
C HIS A 40 25.74 -6.42 8.90
N PHE A 41 26.18 -7.24 9.86
CA PHE A 41 25.49 -8.47 10.25
C PHE A 41 24.15 -8.20 10.96
N TRP A 42 24.02 -7.09 11.70
CA TRP A 42 22.76 -6.71 12.35
C TRP A 42 21.80 -5.92 11.45
N ASP A 43 22.30 -5.31 10.37
CA ASP A 43 21.48 -4.68 9.32
C ASP A 43 21.06 -5.67 8.23
N TRP A 44 21.37 -6.96 8.43
CA TRP A 44 20.91 -8.03 7.55
C TRP A 44 19.42 -8.28 7.80
N ARG A 45 18.56 -7.46 7.18
CA ARG A 45 17.21 -7.92 6.85
C ARG A 45 17.38 -9.13 5.94
N VAL A 46 17.26 -10.34 6.51
CA VAL A 46 17.31 -11.57 5.74
C VAL A 46 16.08 -11.55 4.85
N GLY A 47 16.26 -11.16 3.59
CA GLY A 47 15.19 -11.03 2.63
C GLY A 47 14.49 -9.68 2.73
N ASP A 48 15.05 -8.68 2.05
CA ASP A 48 14.18 -7.79 1.29
C ASP A 48 13.87 -8.54 -0.02
N PRO A 49 12.85 -9.41 -0.05
CA PRO A 49 12.56 -10.22 -1.22
C PRO A 49 12.30 -9.32 -2.42
N THR A 50 13.05 -9.55 -3.50
CA THR A 50 12.70 -8.97 -4.80
C THR A 50 11.35 -9.51 -5.26
N SER A 51 10.67 -8.80 -6.16
CA SER A 51 9.48 -9.34 -6.84
C SER A 51 9.77 -10.69 -7.50
N GLU A 52 10.97 -10.91 -8.04
CA GLU A 52 11.37 -12.21 -8.59
C GLU A 52 11.38 -13.33 -7.55
N SER A 53 11.81 -13.03 -6.32
CA SER A 53 11.82 -14.02 -5.24
C SER A 53 10.41 -14.34 -4.74
N CYS A 54 9.53 -13.34 -4.64
CA CYS A 54 8.12 -13.53 -4.31
C CYS A 54 7.39 -14.38 -5.38
N ALA A 55 7.75 -14.18 -6.66
CA ALA A 55 7.21 -14.93 -7.79
C ALA A 55 7.61 -16.43 -7.82
N SER A 56 8.54 -16.85 -6.95
CA SER A 56 8.95 -18.26 -6.86
C SER A 56 7.87 -19.16 -6.26
N CYS A 57 7.00 -18.60 -5.42
CA CYS A 57 5.93 -19.33 -4.75
C CYS A 57 4.53 -18.90 -5.23
N HIS A 58 4.35 -17.62 -5.60
CA HIS A 58 3.02 -17.07 -5.93
C HIS A 58 2.99 -16.40 -7.31
N VAL A 59 1.81 -16.36 -7.93
CA VAL A 59 1.58 -15.60 -9.18
C VAL A 59 1.36 -14.12 -8.84
N ILE A 60 2.45 -13.37 -8.72
CA ILE A 60 2.38 -11.95 -8.31
C ILE A 60 2.38 -10.94 -9.46
N LYS A 61 2.51 -11.41 -10.71
CA LYS A 61 2.71 -10.54 -11.88
C LYS A 61 1.71 -9.37 -11.95
N PRO A 62 0.39 -9.56 -11.73
CA PRO A 62 -0.57 -8.44 -11.75
C PRO A 62 -0.26 -7.36 -10.70
N TYR A 63 0.19 -7.76 -9.51
CA TYR A 63 0.56 -6.85 -8.43
C TYR A 63 1.85 -6.09 -8.73
N VAL A 64 2.84 -6.73 -9.36
CA VAL A 64 4.06 -6.05 -9.82
C VAL A 64 3.72 -5.01 -10.89
N GLU A 65 2.84 -5.34 -11.84
CA GLU A 65 2.38 -4.40 -12.87
C GLU A 65 1.62 -3.21 -12.26
N SER A 66 0.81 -3.45 -11.21
CA SER A 66 0.07 -2.40 -10.50
C SER A 66 0.97 -1.33 -9.86
N MET A 67 2.21 -1.67 -9.50
CA MET A 67 3.20 -0.72 -8.97
C MET A 67 3.70 0.28 -10.02
N THR A 68 3.29 0.13 -11.28
CA THR A 68 3.63 1.06 -12.38
C THR A 68 2.41 1.62 -13.10
N ALA A 69 1.20 1.16 -12.75
CA ALA A 69 -0.05 1.62 -13.34
C ALA A 69 -0.38 3.05 -12.86
N PRO A 70 -0.56 4.04 -13.76
CA PRO A 70 -0.64 5.45 -13.39
C PRO A 70 -1.86 5.83 -12.53
N ASP A 71 -2.90 5.01 -12.56
CA ASP A 71 -4.18 5.19 -11.89
C ASP A 71 -4.33 4.33 -10.62
N LEU A 72 -3.29 3.61 -10.21
CA LEU A 72 -3.31 2.78 -9.00
C LEU A 72 -2.48 3.39 -7.87
N LEU A 73 -2.94 3.18 -6.65
CA LEU A 73 -2.29 3.70 -5.44
C LEU A 73 -0.90 3.09 -5.22
N GLY A 74 -0.68 1.84 -5.65
CA GLY A 74 0.62 1.18 -5.63
C GLY A 74 1.69 1.95 -6.40
N SER A 75 1.35 2.46 -7.58
CA SER A 75 2.25 3.32 -8.37
C SER A 75 2.54 4.66 -7.69
N ALA A 76 1.55 5.25 -7.03
CA ALA A 76 1.73 6.46 -6.23
C ALA A 76 2.78 6.28 -5.13
N HIS A 77 2.78 5.11 -4.47
CA HIS A 77 3.75 4.73 -3.45
C HIS A 77 5.11 4.38 -4.08
N ALA A 78 5.12 3.63 -5.18
CA ALA A 78 6.34 3.28 -5.91
C ALA A 78 7.13 4.53 -6.37
N MET A 79 6.43 5.59 -6.78
CA MET A 79 7.05 6.89 -7.13
C MET A 79 7.76 7.59 -5.95
N ARG A 80 7.57 7.10 -4.72
CA ARG A 80 8.21 7.58 -3.49
C ARG A 80 9.20 6.57 -2.93
N ASP A 81 9.71 5.68 -3.79
CA ASP A 81 10.64 4.61 -3.43
C ASP A 81 10.10 3.64 -2.36
N ILE A 82 8.77 3.54 -2.24
CA ILE A 82 8.11 2.53 -1.40
C ILE A 82 8.03 1.22 -2.18
N THR A 83 8.51 0.16 -1.54
CA THR A 83 8.67 -1.19 -2.09
C THR A 83 7.68 -2.17 -1.47
N CYS A 84 7.68 -3.42 -1.93
CA CYS A 84 6.73 -4.45 -1.49
C CYS A 84 6.77 -4.67 0.04
N THR A 85 7.97 -4.69 0.61
CA THR A 85 8.24 -5.06 2.01
C THR A 85 8.07 -3.90 2.98
N ASP A 86 7.88 -2.69 2.47
CA ASP A 86 7.55 -1.51 3.28
C ASP A 86 6.08 -1.56 3.74
N CYS A 87 5.24 -2.36 3.08
CA CYS A 87 3.85 -2.61 3.49
C CYS A 87 3.60 -4.07 3.85
N HIS A 88 4.14 -5.03 3.08
CA HIS A 88 4.00 -6.46 3.37
C HIS A 88 5.08 -6.91 4.36
N ASP A 89 4.67 -7.16 5.61
CA ASP A 89 5.55 -7.79 6.59
C ASP A 89 5.80 -9.25 6.18
N TYR A 90 6.97 -9.47 5.58
CA TYR A 90 7.40 -10.78 5.09
C TYR A 90 8.53 -11.31 5.97
N ASP A 91 8.24 -11.48 7.25
CA ASP A 91 9.15 -12.10 8.20
C ASP A 91 9.47 -13.56 7.82
N LEU A 92 10.50 -14.12 8.45
CA LEU A 92 10.98 -15.48 8.16
C LEU A 92 9.87 -16.53 8.32
N ASP A 93 9.00 -16.35 9.32
CA ASP A 93 7.93 -17.30 9.63
C ASP A 93 6.85 -17.31 8.53
N HIS A 94 6.51 -16.15 7.94
CA HIS A 94 5.66 -16.10 6.75
C HIS A 94 6.31 -16.78 5.55
N GLN A 95 7.58 -16.50 5.23
CA GLN A 95 8.24 -17.13 4.06
C GLN A 95 8.31 -18.65 4.17
N VAL A 96 8.58 -19.17 5.38
CA VAL A 96 8.60 -20.61 5.63
C VAL A 96 7.21 -21.21 5.44
N ARG A 97 6.15 -20.56 5.95
CA ARG A 97 4.77 -21.05 5.77
C ARG A 97 4.37 -21.07 4.30
N ASP A 98 4.65 -20.00 3.57
CA ASP A 98 4.36 -19.91 2.13
C ASP A 98 5.13 -20.96 1.34
N THR A 99 6.41 -21.16 1.65
CA THR A 99 7.24 -22.19 1.01
C THR A 99 6.66 -23.59 1.26
N VAL A 100 6.23 -23.88 2.49
CA VAL A 100 5.61 -25.17 2.83
C VAL A 100 4.27 -25.34 2.09
N ALA A 101 3.43 -24.30 2.05
CA ALA A 101 2.16 -24.30 1.34
C ALA A 101 2.37 -24.54 -0.17
N TYR A 102 3.34 -23.84 -0.77
CA TYR A 102 3.73 -24.03 -2.17
C TYR A 102 4.17 -25.48 -2.45
N LEU A 103 5.08 -26.03 -1.65
CA LEU A 103 5.58 -27.41 -1.81
C LEU A 103 4.49 -28.47 -1.65
N ARG A 104 3.44 -28.17 -0.90
CA ARG A 104 2.26 -29.04 -0.71
C ARG A 104 1.13 -28.76 -1.69
N ASN A 105 1.27 -27.75 -2.55
CA ASN A 105 0.21 -27.28 -3.44
C ASN A 105 -1.05 -26.82 -2.68
N GLU A 106 -0.85 -26.15 -1.53
CA GLU A 106 -1.86 -25.62 -0.61
C GLU A 106 -1.94 -24.07 -0.67
N TYR A 107 -1.55 -23.46 -1.79
CA TYR A 107 -1.59 -22.01 -1.99
C TYR A 107 -2.90 -21.56 -2.66
N GLU A 108 -3.30 -20.31 -2.42
CA GLU A 108 -4.52 -19.71 -2.97
C GLU A 108 -4.22 -18.87 -4.23
N GLU A 109 -5.06 -19.00 -5.25
CA GLU A 109 -4.99 -18.22 -6.49
C GLU A 109 -6.41 -17.73 -6.88
N PRO A 110 -6.66 -16.41 -6.97
CA PRO A 110 -5.72 -15.31 -6.73
C PRO A 110 -5.30 -15.22 -5.26
N LEU A 111 -4.17 -14.55 -5.00
CA LEU A 111 -3.72 -14.27 -3.64
C LEU A 111 -4.84 -13.61 -2.83
N PRO A 112 -5.07 -14.03 -1.57
CA PRO A 112 -6.05 -13.38 -0.72
C PRO A 112 -5.66 -11.92 -0.50
N GLN A 113 -6.66 -11.06 -0.41
CA GLN A 113 -6.45 -9.65 -0.10
C GLN A 113 -5.94 -9.53 1.33
N GLU A 114 -4.74 -8.98 1.49
CA GLU A 114 -4.19 -8.64 2.79
C GLU A 114 -4.83 -7.34 3.32
N SER A 115 -5.09 -7.33 4.62
CA SER A 115 -5.50 -6.13 5.35
C SER A 115 -4.45 -5.77 6.39
N TYR A 116 -4.06 -4.51 6.44
CA TYR A 116 -3.11 -3.99 7.42
C TYR A 116 -3.82 -3.13 8.44
N ASP A 117 -3.31 -3.16 9.68
CA ASP A 117 -3.70 -2.18 10.69
C ASP A 117 -3.35 -0.76 10.21
N MET A 118 -4.18 0.22 10.59
CA MET A 118 -4.03 1.62 10.16
C MET A 118 -2.70 2.24 10.57
N ASP A 119 -2.11 1.75 11.67
CA ASP A 119 -0.78 2.14 12.13
C ASP A 119 0.28 1.98 11.03
N MET A 120 0.14 1.00 10.13
CA MET A 120 1.01 0.82 8.98
C MET A 120 1.01 2.07 8.08
N CYS A 121 -0.18 2.56 7.72
CA CYS A 121 -0.33 3.73 6.88
C CYS A 121 0.29 4.98 7.55
N PHE A 122 0.13 5.11 8.86
CA PHE A 122 0.67 6.23 9.63
C PHE A 122 2.19 6.23 9.80
N GLN A 123 2.91 5.15 9.44
CA GLN A 123 4.37 5.14 9.48
C GLN A 123 4.99 6.16 8.52
N CYS A 124 4.38 6.36 7.35
CA CYS A 124 4.88 7.22 6.28
C CYS A 124 3.97 8.43 6.02
N HIS A 125 2.66 8.28 6.19
CA HIS A 125 1.77 9.43 6.13
C HIS A 125 2.00 10.27 7.39
N GLU A 126 2.69 11.41 7.21
CA GLU A 126 3.15 12.46 8.16
C GLU A 126 2.11 13.01 9.17
N HIS A 127 0.96 12.36 9.28
CA HIS A 127 -0.28 12.79 9.88
C HIS A 127 -0.79 11.68 10.79
N GLY A 128 -0.09 11.38 11.88
CA GLY A 128 -0.39 10.25 12.79
C GLY A 128 -1.75 10.30 13.52
N SER A 129 -2.75 10.98 12.95
CA SER A 129 -4.15 11.00 13.37
C SER A 129 -5.06 11.36 12.20
N TYR A 130 -6.32 10.93 12.27
CA TYR A 130 -7.38 11.29 11.34
C TYR A 130 -7.58 12.81 11.19
N ASP A 131 -7.50 13.58 12.29
CA ASP A 131 -7.67 15.04 12.29
C ASP A 131 -6.63 15.76 11.41
N GLN A 132 -5.39 15.27 11.42
CA GLN A 132 -4.32 15.87 10.62
C GLN A 132 -4.51 15.59 9.13
N ILE A 133 -4.97 14.37 8.78
CA ILE A 133 -5.31 14.03 7.40
C ILE A 133 -6.49 14.88 6.93
N ALA A 134 -7.56 14.94 7.72
CA ALA A 134 -8.73 15.79 7.48
C ALA A 134 -8.34 17.24 7.20
N TRP A 135 -7.48 17.82 8.04
CA TRP A 135 -7.01 19.18 7.83
C TRP A 135 -6.24 19.34 6.51
N ARG A 136 -5.29 18.45 6.18
CA ARG A 136 -4.53 18.57 4.91
C ARG A 136 -5.39 18.35 3.66
N THR A 137 -6.49 17.63 3.79
CA THR A 137 -7.45 17.42 2.68
C THR A 137 -8.63 18.38 2.70
N MET A 138 -8.57 19.47 3.48
CA MET A 138 -9.66 20.46 3.54
C MET A 138 -9.91 21.17 2.21
N ASP A 139 -8.89 21.25 1.35
CA ASP A 139 -8.96 21.89 0.03
C ASP A 139 -9.44 20.94 -1.07
N LEU A 140 -9.79 19.68 -0.76
CA LEU A 140 -10.34 18.77 -1.75
C LEU A 140 -11.66 19.33 -2.30
N GLY A 141 -11.67 19.56 -3.61
CA GLY A 141 -12.57 20.47 -4.31
C GLY A 141 -13.99 19.97 -4.53
N VAL A 142 -14.74 19.70 -3.46
CA VAL A 142 -16.18 19.42 -3.62
C VAL A 142 -16.93 20.73 -3.75
N THR A 143 -16.87 21.30 -4.94
CA THR A 143 -17.69 22.42 -5.37
C THR A 143 -18.55 21.96 -6.53
N ASP A 144 -19.75 21.44 -6.26
CA ASP A 144 -20.95 21.78 -7.00
C ASP A 144 -22.20 21.06 -6.44
N GLY A 145 -23.37 21.67 -6.70
CA GLY A 145 -24.70 21.05 -6.76
C GLY A 145 -25.25 20.31 -5.53
N GLN A 146 -24.60 19.23 -5.12
CA GLN A 146 -25.10 18.22 -4.17
C GLN A 146 -24.84 18.60 -2.72
N ALA A 147 -23.72 19.30 -2.47
CA ALA A 147 -23.31 19.63 -1.12
C ALA A 147 -24.02 20.89 -0.55
N LYS A 148 -24.91 21.55 -1.31
CA LYS A 148 -25.66 22.75 -0.88
C LYS A 148 -24.78 23.85 -0.22
N GLY A 149 -23.53 24.01 -0.66
CA GLY A 149 -22.58 24.97 -0.08
C GLY A 149 -21.69 24.41 1.03
N HIS A 150 -21.69 23.10 1.27
CA HIS A 150 -20.78 22.43 2.19
C HIS A 150 -19.56 21.88 1.44
N SER A 151 -18.37 22.00 2.01
CA SER A 151 -17.21 21.21 1.60
C SER A 151 -17.40 19.79 2.10
N ALA A 152 -17.39 18.79 1.22
CA ALA A 152 -17.25 17.39 1.65
C ALA A 152 -15.76 17.04 1.69
N ASN A 153 -15.33 16.38 2.76
CA ASN A 153 -13.96 15.91 2.91
C ASN A 153 -14.05 14.42 3.29
N PRO A 154 -13.47 13.50 2.50
CA PRO A 154 -13.61 12.07 2.73
C PRO A 154 -12.97 11.63 4.05
N HIS A 155 -12.03 12.41 4.57
CA HIS A 155 -11.36 12.16 5.84
C HIS A 155 -12.01 12.89 7.04
N ALA A 156 -13.06 13.68 6.79
CA ALA A 156 -13.85 14.35 7.83
C ALA A 156 -15.34 14.12 7.59
N SER A 157 -15.73 12.83 7.59
CA SER A 157 -17.13 12.45 7.35
C SER A 157 -18.03 12.90 8.52
N PRO A 158 -19.22 13.45 8.24
CA PRO A 158 -20.22 13.75 9.28
C PRO A 158 -20.93 12.49 9.80
N HIS A 159 -20.82 11.36 9.09
CA HIS A 159 -21.49 10.11 9.43
C HIS A 159 -20.60 9.15 10.22
N TYR A 160 -19.29 9.19 9.95
CA TYR A 160 -18.33 8.21 10.43
C TYR A 160 -17.07 8.92 10.91
N THR A 161 -16.57 8.49 12.06
CA THR A 161 -15.26 8.87 12.59
C THR A 161 -14.31 7.72 12.37
N GLU A 162 -13.05 8.01 12.03
CA GLU A 162 -11.97 7.02 12.02
C GLU A 162 -12.25 5.81 11.10
N LEU A 163 -12.73 6.04 9.88
CA LEU A 163 -12.90 4.96 8.90
C LEU A 163 -11.56 4.31 8.56
N GLU A 164 -11.55 2.99 8.46
CA GLU A 164 -10.40 2.24 7.99
C GLU A 164 -9.98 2.70 6.58
N CYS A 165 -8.71 3.04 6.40
CA CYS A 165 -8.16 3.58 5.15
C CYS A 165 -8.43 2.65 3.97
N ASN A 166 -8.32 1.33 4.18
CA ASN A 166 -8.49 0.30 3.17
C ASN A 166 -9.94 0.13 2.67
N LEU A 167 -10.94 0.73 3.33
CA LEU A 167 -12.31 0.79 2.81
C LEU A 167 -12.39 1.61 1.52
N CYS A 168 -11.52 2.61 1.39
CA CYS A 168 -11.47 3.48 0.22
C CYS A 168 -10.17 3.27 -0.59
N HIS A 169 -9.04 3.23 0.10
CA HIS A 169 -7.71 3.15 -0.48
C HIS A 169 -7.31 1.70 -0.76
N ARG A 170 -7.41 1.29 -2.03
CA ARG A 170 -6.95 -0.02 -2.50
C ARG A 170 -5.62 0.14 -3.23
N VAL A 171 -4.61 -0.63 -2.82
CA VAL A 171 -3.23 -0.44 -3.28
C VAL A 171 -3.03 -0.99 -4.70
N HIS A 172 -3.46 -2.22 -4.93
CA HIS A 172 -3.18 -2.97 -6.16
C HIS A 172 -4.36 -3.03 -7.15
N GLU A 173 -5.44 -2.34 -6.84
CA GLU A 173 -6.66 -2.26 -7.66
C GLU A 173 -7.26 -0.85 -7.56
N PRO A 174 -8.19 -0.45 -8.44
CA PRO A 174 -8.77 0.88 -8.40
C PRO A 174 -9.36 1.21 -7.02
N SER A 175 -8.98 2.35 -6.46
CA SER A 175 -9.54 2.81 -5.19
C SER A 175 -11.00 3.22 -5.40
N THR A 176 -11.82 3.05 -4.37
CA THR A 176 -13.23 3.46 -4.38
C THR A 176 -13.50 4.37 -3.21
N LEU A 177 -14.61 5.10 -3.19
CA LEU A 177 -15.03 5.84 -2.02
C LEU A 177 -16.21 5.14 -1.38
N TYR A 178 -16.08 4.80 -0.11
CA TYR A 178 -17.19 4.26 0.67
C TYR A 178 -18.42 5.19 0.63
N CYS A 179 -18.19 6.50 0.56
CA CYS A 179 -19.24 7.50 0.44
C CYS A 179 -20.06 7.37 -0.86
N TRP A 180 -19.52 6.74 -1.92
CA TRP A 180 -20.23 6.55 -3.19
C TRP A 180 -21.40 5.59 -3.12
N GLU A 181 -21.55 4.82 -2.04
CA GLU A 181 -22.75 4.01 -1.80
C GLU A 181 -24.02 4.88 -1.71
N CYS A 182 -23.88 6.13 -1.26
CA CYS A 182 -25.01 7.03 -1.04
C CYS A 182 -24.85 8.40 -1.72
N HIS A 183 -23.61 8.85 -1.93
CA HIS A 183 -23.30 10.18 -2.43
C HIS A 183 -22.66 10.13 -3.80
N THR A 184 -22.77 11.23 -4.53
CA THR A 184 -22.22 11.34 -5.88
C THR A 184 -21.06 12.32 -5.99
N TYR A 185 -20.32 12.51 -4.88
CA TYR A 185 -19.15 13.38 -4.82
C TYR A 185 -18.13 13.05 -5.90
N ASP A 186 -17.46 14.08 -6.40
CA ASP A 186 -16.25 13.94 -7.21
C ASP A 186 -15.16 14.81 -6.58
N PHE A 187 -14.02 14.18 -6.31
CA PHE A 187 -12.86 14.83 -5.69
C PHE A 187 -11.74 15.11 -6.71
N GLY A 188 -11.96 14.82 -8.00
CA GLY A 188 -11.02 15.08 -9.07
C GLY A 188 -9.73 14.26 -8.99
N ASN A 189 -9.74 13.14 -8.27
CA ASN A 189 -8.59 12.26 -8.13
C ASN A 189 -8.78 11.01 -9.03
N PRO A 190 -7.96 10.83 -10.08
CA PRO A 190 -8.12 9.75 -11.04
C PRO A 190 -7.84 8.35 -10.47
N MET A 191 -7.23 8.24 -9.29
CA MET A 191 -7.02 6.94 -8.63
C MET A 191 -8.31 6.36 -8.02
N PHE A 192 -9.32 7.21 -7.82
CA PHE A 192 -10.62 6.79 -7.34
C PHE A 192 -11.56 6.56 -8.53
N GLN A 193 -12.01 5.32 -8.67
CA GLN A 193 -12.93 4.90 -9.71
C GLN A 193 -14.19 4.36 -9.05
N ARG A 194 -15.36 4.83 -9.47
CA ARG A 194 -16.59 4.13 -9.09
C ARG A 194 -16.49 2.75 -9.68
N SER A 195 -16.81 1.72 -8.90
CA SER A 195 -17.00 0.39 -9.44
C SER A 195 -18.03 0.50 -10.55
N GLU A 196 -17.58 0.47 -11.80
CA GLU A 196 -18.46 0.28 -12.94
C GLU A 196 -19.17 -1.04 -12.66
N ALA A 197 -20.50 -1.05 -12.77
CA ALA A 197 -21.24 -2.30 -12.80
C ALA A 197 -20.57 -3.22 -13.84
N PRO A 198 -20.62 -4.56 -13.65
CA PRO A 198 -19.94 -5.50 -14.52
C PRO A 198 -20.13 -5.20 -16.03
N PRO A 199 -19.18 -5.63 -16.89
CA PRO A 199 -19.02 -5.18 -18.28
C PRO A 199 -20.17 -5.55 -19.24
N ASP A 200 -21.32 -5.97 -18.72
CA ASP A 200 -22.56 -6.25 -19.45
C ASP A 200 -23.64 -5.16 -19.31
N ALA A 201 -23.42 -4.11 -18.52
CA ALA A 201 -24.43 -3.05 -18.29
C ALA A 201 -24.29 -1.79 -19.19
N SER A 202 -23.30 -1.71 -20.08
CA SER A 202 -23.02 -0.48 -20.84
C SER A 202 -23.58 -0.43 -22.27
N SER A 203 -24.56 -1.27 -22.63
CA SER A 203 -25.17 -1.23 -23.97
C SER A 203 -26.56 -0.58 -24.06
N GLU A 204 -27.11 -0.02 -22.97
CA GLU A 204 -28.47 0.56 -22.99
C GLU A 204 -28.54 2.03 -22.52
N ALA A 205 -27.52 2.85 -22.81
CA ALA A 205 -27.56 4.28 -22.56
C ALA A 205 -27.45 5.09 -23.86
N ASP A 206 -28.49 5.02 -24.69
CA ASP A 206 -28.84 6.05 -25.68
C ASP A 206 -30.37 6.04 -25.90
N VAL A 207 -31.13 6.30 -24.84
CA VAL A 207 -32.53 6.73 -24.98
C VAL A 207 -32.62 8.19 -24.53
N PRO A 208 -32.84 9.14 -25.45
CA PRO A 208 -33.03 10.54 -25.11
C PRO A 208 -34.23 10.72 -24.18
N VAL A 209 -34.05 11.54 -23.13
CA VAL A 209 -35.08 11.89 -22.12
C VAL A 209 -36.32 12.57 -22.73
N ASP A 210 -36.26 12.99 -24.00
CA ASP A 210 -37.41 13.57 -24.71
C ASP A 210 -38.45 12.53 -25.17
N ALA A 211 -38.18 11.22 -25.03
CA ALA A 211 -39.09 10.16 -25.46
C ALA A 211 -40.16 9.76 -24.41
N LEU A 212 -40.23 10.42 -23.25
CA LEU A 212 -41.14 10.07 -22.15
C LEU A 212 -42.35 11.00 -21.98
N LEU A 213 -42.64 11.90 -22.93
CA LEU A 213 -43.75 12.86 -22.79
C LEU A 213 -44.87 12.79 -23.84
N ASP A 214 -44.92 11.80 -24.71
CA ASP A 214 -46.04 11.65 -25.66
C ASP A 214 -46.59 10.22 -25.68
N GLU A 215 -47.58 9.94 -24.83
CA GLU A 215 -48.64 8.97 -25.12
C GLU A 215 -49.97 9.55 -24.60
N PRO A 216 -50.95 9.83 -25.49
CA PRO A 216 -52.24 10.34 -25.09
C PRO A 216 -53.14 9.24 -24.50
N SER A 217 -53.83 9.62 -23.43
CA SER A 217 -55.02 8.99 -22.85
C SER A 217 -55.83 8.14 -23.84
N ALA A 218 -55.84 6.82 -23.64
CA ALA A 218 -56.89 5.93 -24.12
C ALA A 218 -57.62 5.31 -22.93
N ALA A 219 -58.82 5.81 -22.67
CA ALA A 219 -59.78 5.25 -21.75
C ALA A 219 -60.19 3.83 -22.16
N THR A 220 -60.41 2.96 -21.17
CA THR A 220 -61.32 1.81 -21.30
C THR A 220 -62.14 1.63 -20.02
N PRO A 221 -63.34 1.03 -20.11
CA PRO A 221 -64.45 1.32 -19.23
C PRO A 221 -64.70 0.25 -18.15
N GLU A 222 -65.34 0.74 -17.09
CA GLU A 222 -66.35 0.08 -16.25
C GLU A 222 -65.96 -1.22 -15.51
N ALA A 223 -65.68 -1.02 -14.22
CA ALA A 223 -65.74 -2.05 -13.19
C ALA A 223 -67.20 -2.46 -12.95
N SER A 224 -67.52 -3.73 -13.24
CA SER A 224 -68.72 -4.38 -12.72
C SER A 224 -68.55 -4.65 -11.23
N ALA A 225 -69.37 -3.96 -10.45
CA ALA A 225 -69.69 -4.31 -9.09
C ALA A 225 -70.45 -5.65 -9.05
N GLU A 226 -70.13 -6.52 -8.09
CA GLU A 226 -71.11 -7.36 -7.43
C GLU A 226 -70.58 -7.75 -6.04
N ALA A 227 -70.96 -6.94 -5.07
CA ALA A 227 -71.04 -7.32 -3.68
C ALA A 227 -72.32 -8.15 -3.49
N THR A 228 -72.22 -9.35 -2.96
CA THR A 228 -73.36 -10.08 -2.44
C THR A 228 -73.66 -9.60 -1.01
N PRO A 229 -74.93 -9.31 -0.65
CA PRO A 229 -75.33 -9.10 0.73
C PRO A 229 -75.57 -10.45 1.42
N GLY A 230 -75.35 -10.49 2.73
CA GLY A 230 -75.36 -11.71 3.52
C GLY A 230 -76.74 -12.27 3.88
N ASP A 231 -76.67 -13.46 4.49
CA ASP A 231 -77.45 -13.96 5.62
C ASP A 231 -76.56 -14.93 6.41
#